data_AF-A0A0F9YHW3-F1
#
_entry.id   AF-A0A0F9YHW3-F1
#
_cell.length_a   1.000
_cell.length_b   1.000
_cell.length_c   1.000
_cell.angle_alpha   90.00
_cell.angle_beta   90.00
_cell.angle_gamma   90.00
#
_symmetry.space_group_name_H-M   'P 1'
#
loop_
_entity.id
_entity.type
_entity.pdbx_description
1 polymer ?
#
loop_
_entity_poly.entity_id
_entity_poly.type
_entity_poly.pdbx_seq_one_letter_code
_entity_poly.pdbx_strand_id
1 'polypeptide(L)'
;MTTLRQSLYGLALLAALAGLVWIQHQRAEIAQGETKLATNRAQQAEQQSVSRQQTIGELTTALATERTSQQHLQAQQSDIRQQLRTSQQRIEALTRENEELRQWADVELPAIARSLRDRPAITGAADYQAWLSRRNALHAERNPTPAQRQPAD
;
A
#
# COMPACT_ATOMS: atom_id res chain seq x y z
N MET A 1 -109.39 6.57 11.61
CA MET A 1 -108.37 7.51 11.09
C MET A 1 -107.07 7.54 11.91
N THR A 2 -107.01 6.96 13.11
CA THR A 2 -105.85 7.02 14.04
C THR A 2 -104.82 5.89 13.86
N THR A 3 -105.23 4.71 13.42
CA THR A 3 -104.34 3.54 13.20
C THR A 3 -103.38 3.72 12.02
N LEU A 4 -103.82 4.40 10.96
CA LEU A 4 -103.03 4.64 9.75
C LEU A 4 -101.87 5.61 9.98
N ARG A 5 -102.03 6.55 10.92
CA ARG A 5 -100.95 7.46 11.34
C ARG A 5 -99.92 6.73 12.20
N GLN A 6 -100.36 5.82 13.08
CA GLN A 6 -99.47 5.04 13.95
C GLN A 6 -98.58 4.08 13.15
N SER A 7 -99.12 3.41 12.12
CA SER A 7 -98.32 2.56 11.24
C SER A 7 -97.28 3.35 10.43
N LEU A 8 -97.63 4.57 9.98
CA LEU A 8 -96.71 5.47 9.30
C LEU A 8 -95.54 5.89 10.21
N TYR A 9 -95.80 6.20 11.48
CA TYR A 9 -94.72 6.52 12.43
C TYR A 9 -93.82 5.32 12.73
N GLY A 10 -94.39 4.11 12.83
CA GLY A 10 -93.61 2.88 12.98
C GLY A 10 -92.69 2.62 11.80
N LEU A 11 -93.20 2.80 10.57
CA LEU A 11 -92.40 2.69 9.34
C LEU A 11 -91.33 3.78 9.27
N ALA A 12 -91.65 5.02 9.63
CA ALA A 12 -90.68 6.12 9.67
C ALA A 12 -89.56 5.85 10.68
N LEU A 13 -89.89 5.28 11.85
CA LEU A 13 -88.90 4.94 12.87
C LEU A 13 -88.00 3.78 12.42
N LEU A 14 -88.57 2.76 11.76
CA LEU A 14 -87.79 1.67 11.17
C LEU A 14 -86.86 2.17 10.05
N ALA A 15 -87.34 3.08 9.19
CA ALA A 15 -86.51 3.70 8.15
C ALA A 15 -85.37 4.53 8.76
N ALA A 16 -85.65 5.29 9.83
CA ALA A 16 -84.64 6.06 10.55
C ALA A 16 -83.57 5.15 11.18
N LEU A 17 -83.98 4.03 11.81
CA LEU A 17 -83.05 3.06 12.38
C LEU A 17 -82.19 2.38 11.30
N ALA A 18 -82.79 1.99 10.17
CA ALA A 18 -82.07 1.41 9.05
C ALA A 18 -81.02 2.40 8.48
N GLY A 19 -81.37 3.68 8.34
CA GLY A 19 -80.43 4.72 7.92
C GLY A 19 -79.28 4.93 8.91
N LEU A 20 -79.55 4.85 10.22
CA LEU A 20 -78.54 4.99 11.26
C LEU A 20 -77.54 3.81 11.23
N VAL A 21 -78.04 2.59 11.07
CA VAL A 21 -77.20 1.39 10.91
C VAL A 21 -76.32 1.49 9.65
N TRP A 22 -76.88 1.96 8.53
CA TRP A 22 -76.12 2.18 7.29
C TRP A 22 -74.97 3.18 7.50
N ILE A 23 -75.26 4.34 8.10
CA ILE A 23 -74.25 5.38 8.35
C ILE A 23 -73.12 4.85 9.25
N GLN A 24 -73.44 4.04 10.27
CA GLN A 24 -72.41 3.42 11.10
C GLN A 24 -71.56 2.40 10.32
N HIS A 25 -72.18 1.59 9.47
CA HIS A 25 -71.46 0.66 8.59
C HIS A 25 -70.49 1.37 7.66
N GLN A 26 -70.94 2.45 7.01
CA GLN A 26 -70.09 3.29 6.14
C GLN A 26 -68.91 3.89 6.89
N ARG A 27 -69.11 4.38 8.12
CA ARG A 27 -68.02 4.93 8.94
C ARG A 27 -66.99 3.88 9.33
N ALA A 28 -67.42 2.64 9.60
CA ALA A 28 -66.52 1.54 9.91
C ALA A 28 -65.66 1.16 8.69
N GLU A 29 -66.22 1.16 7.47
CA GLU A 29 -65.48 0.89 6.24
C GLU A 29 -64.43 1.96 5.94
N ILE A 30 -64.76 3.24 6.15
CA ILE A 30 -63.82 4.36 5.96
C ILE A 30 -62.65 4.26 6.96
N ALA A 31 -62.95 4.00 8.25
CA ALA A 31 -61.92 3.83 9.27
C ALA A 31 -61.01 2.61 9.01
N GLN A 32 -61.57 1.52 8.48
CA GLN A 32 -60.79 0.36 8.05
C GLN A 32 -59.93 0.65 6.81
N GLY A 33 -60.38 1.51 5.91
CA GLY A 33 -59.59 1.97 4.76
C GLY A 33 -58.35 2.76 5.19
N GLU A 34 -58.52 3.73 6.10
CA GLU A 34 -57.42 4.56 6.61
C GLU A 34 -56.37 3.74 7.35
N THR A 35 -56.80 2.80 8.21
CA THR A 35 -55.88 1.91 8.93
C THR A 35 -55.12 0.99 7.97
N LYS A 36 -55.77 0.40 6.96
CA LYS A 36 -55.11 -0.40 5.91
C LYS A 36 -54.10 0.42 5.12
N LEU A 37 -54.42 1.66 4.78
CA LEU A 37 -53.50 2.58 4.10
C LEU A 37 -52.29 2.90 4.98
N ALA A 38 -52.51 3.14 6.27
CA ALA A 38 -51.44 3.39 7.24
C ALA A 38 -50.53 2.16 7.41
N THR A 39 -51.09 0.96 7.55
CA THR A 39 -50.29 -0.28 7.67
C THR A 39 -49.52 -0.58 6.39
N ASN A 40 -50.14 -0.38 5.22
CA ASN A 40 -49.44 -0.57 3.94
C ASN A 40 -48.28 0.41 3.78
N ARG A 41 -48.46 1.68 4.17
CA ARG A 41 -47.37 2.67 4.15
C ARG A 41 -46.26 2.31 5.13
N ALA A 42 -46.61 1.85 6.33
CA ALA A 42 -45.62 1.39 7.32
C ALA A 42 -44.83 0.19 6.80
N GLN A 43 -45.50 -0.82 6.24
CA GLN A 43 -44.85 -1.99 5.64
C GLN A 43 -43.96 -1.61 4.45
N GLN A 44 -44.41 -0.70 3.57
CA GLN A 44 -43.58 -0.20 2.48
C GLN A 44 -42.35 0.55 2.97
N ALA A 45 -42.50 1.38 4.01
CA ALA A 45 -41.38 2.09 4.62
C ALA A 45 -40.37 1.12 5.26
N GLU A 46 -40.85 0.08 5.95
CA GLU A 46 -40.01 -0.99 6.51
C GLU A 46 -39.27 -1.76 5.41
N GLN A 47 -39.97 -2.20 4.36
CA GLN A 47 -39.35 -2.87 3.20
C GLN A 47 -38.29 -1.99 2.54
N GLN A 48 -38.58 -0.70 2.36
CA GLN A 48 -37.63 0.25 1.81
C GLN A 48 -36.43 0.44 2.74
N SER A 49 -36.64 0.46 4.05
CA SER A 49 -35.55 0.54 5.03
C SER A 49 -34.66 -0.70 4.99
N VAL A 50 -35.26 -1.90 4.91
CA VAL A 50 -34.51 -3.16 4.78
C VAL A 50 -33.70 -3.19 3.49
N SER A 51 -34.31 -2.82 2.36
CA SER A 51 -33.61 -2.74 1.07
C SER A 51 -32.45 -1.73 1.12
N ARG A 52 -32.66 -0.54 1.69
CA ARG A 52 -31.59 0.45 1.88
C ARG A 52 -30.46 -0.10 2.75
N GLN A 53 -30.79 -0.81 3.83
CA GLN A 53 -29.79 -1.40 4.72
C GLN A 53 -28.96 -2.48 4.00
N GLN A 54 -29.59 -3.28 3.15
CA GLN A 54 -28.90 -4.26 2.30
C GLN A 54 -27.95 -3.56 1.32
N THR A 55 -28.43 -2.54 0.59
CA THR A 55 -27.59 -1.76 -0.32
C THR A 55 -26.42 -1.09 0.39
N ILE A 56 -26.63 -0.55 1.60
CA ILE A 56 -25.54 0.01 2.41
C ILE A 56 -24.53 -1.09 2.79
N GLY A 57 -24.99 -2.29 3.16
CA GLY A 57 -24.13 -3.44 3.44
C GLY A 57 -23.28 -3.86 2.24
N GLU A 58 -23.88 -3.89 1.06
CA GLU A 58 -23.17 -4.20 -0.20
C GLU A 58 -22.13 -3.13 -0.53
N LEU A 59 -22.51 -1.85 -0.49
CA LEU A 59 -21.62 -0.73 -0.78
C LEU A 59 -20.45 -0.64 0.22
N THR A 60 -20.70 -0.90 1.50
CA THR A 60 -19.64 -0.91 2.52
C THR A 60 -18.66 -2.06 2.31
N THR A 61 -19.15 -3.24 1.93
CA THR A 61 -18.31 -4.40 1.60
C THR A 61 -17.47 -4.14 0.34
N ALA A 62 -18.09 -3.56 -0.69
CA ALA A 62 -17.40 -3.17 -1.92
C ALA A 62 -16.31 -2.13 -1.64
N LEU A 63 -16.61 -1.10 -0.84
CA LEU A 63 -15.65 -0.08 -0.45
C LEU A 63 -14.50 -0.65 0.39
N ALA A 64 -14.77 -1.60 1.29
CA ALA A 64 -13.73 -2.27 2.07
C ALA A 64 -12.78 -3.08 1.17
N THR A 65 -13.34 -3.78 0.18
CA THR A 65 -12.56 -4.52 -0.82
C THR A 65 -11.68 -3.58 -1.64
N GLU A 66 -12.26 -2.48 -2.12
CA GLU A 66 -11.55 -1.46 -2.91
C GLU A 66 -10.44 -0.77 -2.10
N ARG A 67 -10.67 -0.48 -0.81
CA ARG A 67 -9.61 0.05 0.05
C ARG A 67 -8.46 -0.94 0.24
N THR A 68 -8.78 -2.22 0.37
CA THR A 68 -7.75 -3.27 0.52
C THR A 68 -6.94 -3.41 -0.76
N SER A 69 -7.58 -3.39 -1.93
CA SER A 69 -6.89 -3.44 -3.23
C SER A 69 -5.99 -2.20 -3.43
N GLN A 70 -6.46 -1.01 -3.05
CA GLN A 70 -5.67 0.21 -3.11
C GLN A 70 -4.46 0.18 -2.17
N GLN A 71 -4.64 -0.30 -0.94
CA GLN A 71 -3.52 -0.48 0.01
C GLN A 71 -2.48 -1.46 -0.55
N HIS A 72 -2.92 -2.57 -1.13
CA HIS A 72 -2.03 -3.53 -1.77
C HIS A 72 -1.27 -2.91 -2.94
N LEU A 73 -1.94 -2.14 -3.80
CA LEU A 73 -1.30 -1.43 -4.91
C LEU A 73 -0.27 -0.39 -4.42
N GLN A 74 -0.58 0.34 -3.36
CA GLN A 74 0.35 1.30 -2.74
C GLN A 74 1.58 0.58 -2.16
N ALA A 75 1.38 -0.54 -1.47
CA ALA A 75 2.45 -1.37 -0.95
C ALA A 75 3.35 -1.88 -2.09
N GLN A 76 2.77 -2.42 -3.17
CA GLN A 76 3.51 -2.85 -4.36
C GLN A 76 4.30 -1.72 -5.00
N GLN A 77 3.71 -0.53 -5.18
CA GLN A 77 4.44 0.63 -5.69
C GLN A 77 5.61 1.02 -4.79
N SER A 78 5.43 0.98 -3.47
CA SER A 78 6.49 1.28 -2.52
C SER A 78 7.64 0.28 -2.59
N ASP A 79 7.32 -1.01 -2.72
CA ASP A 79 8.30 -2.09 -2.87
C ASP A 79 9.06 -1.96 -4.20
N ILE A 80 8.37 -1.76 -5.31
CA ILE A 80 9.01 -1.52 -6.63
C ILE A 80 9.95 -0.32 -6.57
N ARG A 81 9.53 0.79 -5.95
CA ARG A 81 10.40 1.97 -5.78
C ARG A 81 11.62 1.67 -4.92
N GLN A 82 11.48 0.87 -3.88
CA GLN A 82 12.60 0.45 -3.05
C GLN A 82 13.57 -0.45 -3.82
N GLN A 83 13.06 -1.46 -4.53
CA GLN A 83 13.86 -2.34 -5.37
C GLN A 83 14.60 -1.56 -6.46
N LEU A 84 13.95 -0.58 -7.08
CA LEU A 84 14.58 0.29 -8.07
C LEU A 84 15.75 1.08 -7.47
N ARG A 85 15.56 1.70 -6.29
CA ARG A 85 16.65 2.41 -5.59
C ARG A 85 17.81 1.49 -5.24
N THR A 86 17.53 0.30 -4.72
CA THR A 86 18.57 -0.69 -4.40
C THR A 86 19.32 -1.12 -5.65
N SER A 87 18.61 -1.34 -6.75
CA SER A 87 19.21 -1.73 -8.03
C SER A 87 20.07 -0.61 -8.61
N GLN A 88 19.62 0.64 -8.54
CA GLN A 88 20.40 1.82 -8.96
C GLN A 88 21.69 1.95 -8.14
N GLN A 89 21.60 1.88 -6.80
CA GLN A 89 22.78 1.92 -5.93
C GLN A 89 23.76 0.80 -6.24
N ARG A 90 23.26 -0.40 -6.55
CA ARG A 90 24.11 -1.54 -6.91
C ARG A 90 24.79 -1.34 -8.26
N ILE A 91 24.08 -0.80 -9.26
CA ILE A 91 24.67 -0.46 -10.56
C ILE A 91 25.76 0.59 -10.40
N GLU A 92 25.51 1.64 -9.61
CA GLU A 92 26.50 2.69 -9.32
C GLU A 92 27.73 2.12 -8.60
N ALA A 93 27.53 1.27 -7.59
CA ALA A 93 28.61 0.61 -6.88
C ALA A 93 29.47 -0.25 -7.82
N LEU A 94 28.83 -1.08 -8.64
CA LEU A 94 29.52 -1.92 -9.63
C LEU A 94 30.26 -1.07 -10.69
N THR A 95 29.69 0.07 -11.08
CA THR A 95 30.33 0.98 -12.04
C THR A 95 31.57 1.64 -11.42
N ARG A 96 31.49 2.09 -10.16
CA ARG A 96 32.65 2.62 -9.42
C ARG A 96 33.74 1.58 -9.23
N GLU A 97 33.38 0.36 -8.82
CA GLU A 97 34.32 -0.75 -8.67
C GLU A 97 34.99 -1.11 -10.01
N ASN A 98 34.23 -1.12 -11.11
CA ASN A 98 34.82 -1.40 -12.42
C ASN A 98 35.82 -0.32 -12.85
N GLU A 99 35.48 0.95 -12.63
CA GLU A 99 36.36 2.08 -12.91
C GLU A 99 37.64 2.01 -12.06
N GLU A 100 37.51 1.71 -10.76
CA GLU A 100 38.66 1.48 -9.89
C GLU A 100 39.55 0.34 -10.42
N LEU A 101 38.97 -0.81 -10.77
CA LEU A 101 39.74 -1.94 -11.33
C LEU A 101 40.46 -1.57 -12.64
N ARG A 102 39.84 -0.75 -13.49
CA ARG A 102 40.48 -0.25 -14.72
C ARG A 102 41.66 0.65 -14.39
N GLN A 103 41.49 1.59 -13.46
CA GLN A 103 42.59 2.45 -12.99
C GLN A 103 43.75 1.63 -12.41
N TRP A 104 43.46 0.61 -11.60
CA TRP A 104 44.48 -0.30 -11.07
C TRP A 104 45.20 -1.12 -12.17
N ALA A 105 44.49 -1.50 -13.23
CA ALA A 105 45.07 -2.22 -14.36
C ALA A 105 45.94 -1.31 -15.26
N ASP A 106 45.58 -0.03 -15.38
CA ASP A 106 46.30 0.96 -16.18
C ASP A 106 47.55 1.51 -15.47
N VAL A 107 47.69 1.31 -14.15
CA VAL A 107 48.91 1.66 -13.41
C VAL A 107 50.05 0.71 -13.80
N GLU A 108 51.14 1.27 -14.34
CA GLU A 108 52.36 0.49 -14.64
C GLU A 108 52.87 -0.25 -13.39
N LEU A 109 53.12 -1.56 -13.52
CA LEU A 109 53.63 -2.36 -12.41
C LEU A 109 54.92 -1.74 -11.85
N PRO A 110 55.04 -1.59 -10.51
CA PRO A 110 56.24 -1.07 -9.87
C PRO A 110 57.49 -1.82 -10.33
N ALA A 111 58.61 -1.12 -10.46
CA ALA A 111 59.88 -1.69 -10.94
C ALA A 111 60.30 -2.96 -10.17
N ILE A 112 59.95 -3.05 -8.89
CA ILE A 112 60.17 -4.24 -8.05
C ILE A 112 59.40 -5.46 -8.59
N ALA A 113 58.13 -5.30 -8.98
CA ALA A 113 57.32 -6.38 -9.56
C ALA A 113 57.79 -6.77 -10.97
N ARG A 114 58.34 -5.81 -11.74
CA ARG A 114 59.01 -6.10 -13.03
C ARG A 114 60.30 -6.91 -12.83
N SER A 115 61.14 -6.53 -11.87
CA SER A 115 62.38 -7.26 -11.53
C SER A 115 62.14 -8.69 -11.02
N LEU A 116 60.95 -8.96 -10.49
CA LEU A 116 60.48 -10.29 -10.11
C LEU A 116 60.20 -11.18 -11.31
N ARG A 117 59.71 -10.58 -12.41
CA ARG A 117 59.38 -11.27 -13.66
C ARG A 117 60.60 -11.41 -14.57
N ASP A 118 61.55 -10.48 -14.49
CA ASP A 118 62.91 -10.62 -15.04
C ASP A 118 63.71 -11.62 -14.20
N ARG A 119 63.39 -12.90 -14.35
CA ARG A 119 64.14 -13.97 -13.74
C ARG A 119 65.37 -14.25 -14.61
N PRO A 120 66.61 -14.02 -14.13
CA PRO A 120 67.79 -14.41 -14.88
C PRO A 120 67.77 -15.93 -15.11
N ALA A 121 68.35 -16.40 -16.22
CA ALA A 121 68.49 -17.84 -16.46
C ALA A 121 69.43 -18.42 -15.40
N ILE A 122 68.86 -19.05 -14.38
CA ILE A 122 69.61 -19.71 -13.31
C ILE A 122 69.92 -21.14 -13.78
N THR A 123 71.16 -21.35 -14.22
CA THR A 123 71.62 -22.63 -14.81
C THR A 123 72.19 -23.61 -13.79
N GLY A 124 72.20 -23.28 -12.49
CA GLY A 124 72.74 -24.15 -11.43
C GLY A 124 72.44 -23.70 -10.00
N ALA A 125 72.70 -24.59 -9.03
CA ALA A 125 72.38 -24.38 -7.61
C ALA A 125 73.21 -23.26 -6.94
N ALA A 126 74.47 -23.09 -7.35
CA ALA A 126 75.33 -22.00 -6.85
C ALA A 126 74.81 -20.61 -7.29
N ASP A 127 74.37 -20.50 -8.55
CA ASP A 127 73.79 -19.27 -9.10
C ASP A 127 72.46 -18.91 -8.42
N TYR A 128 71.67 -19.91 -8.03
CA TYR A 128 70.45 -19.72 -7.26
C TYR A 128 70.73 -19.12 -5.88
N GLN A 129 71.73 -19.66 -5.18
CA GLN A 129 72.10 -19.18 -3.84
C GLN A 129 72.68 -17.77 -3.87
N ALA A 130 73.48 -17.43 -4.89
CA ALA A 130 74.02 -16.08 -5.10
C ALA A 130 72.93 -15.04 -5.42
N TRP A 131 71.91 -15.43 -6.19
CA TRP A 131 70.78 -14.56 -6.51
C TRP A 131 69.91 -14.26 -5.27
N LEU A 132 69.58 -15.28 -4.46
CA LEU A 132 68.81 -15.09 -3.22
C LEU A 132 69.53 -14.19 -2.21
N SER A 133 70.84 -14.37 -2.05
CA SER A 133 71.64 -13.58 -1.10
C SER A 133 71.81 -12.13 -1.54
N ARG A 134 71.84 -11.84 -2.85
CA ARG A 134 71.81 -10.45 -3.37
C ARG A 134 70.45 -9.77 -3.18
N ARG A 135 69.38 -10.56 -3.16
CA ARG A 135 67.99 -10.07 -3.06
C ARG A 135 67.54 -9.74 -1.62
N ASN A 136 68.20 -10.33 -0.61
CA ASN A 136 67.94 -10.08 0.81
C ASN A 136 68.81 -8.95 1.42
N ALA A 137 69.56 -8.21 0.59
CA ALA A 137 70.30 -7.04 1.04
C ALA A 137 69.32 -5.90 1.33
N LEU A 138 68.98 -5.70 2.61
CA LEU A 138 68.19 -4.57 3.07
C LEU A 138 68.89 -3.26 2.69
N HIS A 139 68.24 -2.43 1.85
CA HIS A 139 68.73 -1.10 1.54
C HIS A 139 68.63 -0.21 2.78
N ALA A 140 69.77 0.34 3.24
CA ALA A 140 69.80 1.35 4.28
C ALA A 140 69.19 2.65 3.74
N GLU A 141 68.07 3.07 4.35
CA GLU A 141 67.37 4.31 4.04
C GLU A 141 68.23 5.50 4.50
N ARG A 142 68.87 6.20 3.56
CA ARG A 142 69.60 7.45 3.81
C ARG A 142 68.61 8.61 3.75
N ASN A 143 68.07 9.03 4.90
CA ASN A 143 67.35 10.30 5.04
C ASN A 143 68.34 11.41 5.47
N PRO A 144 68.58 12.47 4.67
CA PRO A 144 69.36 13.63 5.10
C PRO A 144 68.50 14.61 5.91
N THR A 145 68.93 14.90 7.14
CA THR A 145 68.32 15.89 8.06
C THR A 145 68.54 17.32 7.53
N PRO A 146 67.50 18.17 7.37
CA PRO A 146 67.70 19.56 6.98
C PRO A 146 68.13 20.43 8.17
N ALA A 147 69.25 21.14 7.99
CA ALA A 147 69.80 22.11 8.93
C ALA A 147 68.80 23.25 9.23
N GLN A 148 68.52 23.49 10.52
CA GLN A 148 67.80 24.68 10.98
C GLN A 148 68.77 25.81 11.32
N ARG A 149 68.44 26.99 10.79
CA ARG A 149 69.15 28.27 10.85
C ARG A 149 69.19 28.85 12.26
N GLN A 150 70.38 29.35 12.65
CA GLN A 150 70.54 30.44 13.62
C GLN A 150 70.01 31.76 13.04
N PRO A 151 69.36 32.61 13.85
CA PRO A 151 69.39 34.04 13.66
C PRO A 151 70.14 34.74 14.81
N ALA A 152 70.89 35.76 14.42
CA ALA A 152 71.53 36.74 15.29
C ALA A 152 70.48 37.73 15.82
N ASP A 153 70.52 37.99 17.13
CA ASP A 153 70.62 39.32 17.77
C ASP A 153 70.76 39.14 19.29
#